data_AF-A0AAE9LSU5-F1
#
_entry.id   AF-A0AAE9LSU5-F1
#
_cell.length_a   1.000
_cell.length_b   1.000
_cell.length_c   1.000
_cell.angle_alpha   90.00
_cell.angle_beta   90.00
_cell.angle_gamma   90.00
#
_symmetry.space_group_name_H-M   'P 1'
#
loop_
_entity.id
_entity.type
_entity.pdbx_description
1 polymer ?
#
loop_
_entity_poly.entity_id
_entity_poly.type
_entity_poly.pdbx_seq_one_letter_code
_entity_poly.pdbx_strand_id
1 'polypeptide(L)'
;MSSTLEGLQFPVQPDTQKPSTTRTGKEIIAEALSIVDNQSAQQVLKEKKWRKNYPKYFKALVEHGIRNCSNPITIAKQGLHKAEHSFEFYRNGQRYLLKDMMDVPLAQLHTVQLKGESLAEPEWYIPYHGQNLKGEALLAQVQKWEDDGIIEPSHADALRLANAHPEWFDLSDRTMVLFGAGSEAGPLTWLSKWKANIVAVDLPNTKVWQKILNTIQNGNATLYAPSQTSLPDQTPTRELSAKLGANLLTQTPEIAQWLLQSQHQLDLAAIAYLDGEKHVRVAMAMDSIMKVVSEQKADTSLMFMCTPTDVYAVPKEVVESSANKFRYRSQMQKLLTKGVATASLKHFFQKNLHDLIKSDNGQAYGIADCLVIEQGPNYALAKRIQQWRATLARHEGQRVSINIAPSTTTHSVTKNPLLKAAFNGASLFDVEAFKPETTNAIMAALWIHDLRNPESVANPETVMDHPLELMMQGANHGGLWRVAYLARTALPFAAIYGFATDKLPLKKALAKLKS
;
A
#
# COMPACT_ATOMS: atom_id res chain seq x y z
N MET A 1 12.77 13.50 31.66
CA MET A 1 13.88 12.69 31.11
C MET A 1 13.89 12.90 29.60
N SER A 2 14.97 13.45 29.05
CA SER A 2 15.14 13.57 27.60
C SER A 2 15.12 12.14 27.03
N SER A 3 14.11 11.80 26.23
CA SER A 3 14.14 10.54 25.50
C SER A 3 15.31 10.62 24.53
N THR A 4 16.34 9.83 24.75
CA THR A 4 17.44 9.67 23.80
C THR A 4 16.87 9.20 22.48
N LEU A 5 17.12 9.96 21.41
CA LEU A 5 16.71 9.57 20.06
C LEU A 5 17.40 8.25 19.71
N GLU A 6 16.64 7.31 19.16
CA GLU A 6 17.16 6.01 18.74
C GLU A 6 16.49 5.55 17.44
N GLY A 7 17.27 4.89 16.60
CA GLY A 7 16.86 4.40 15.30
C GLY A 7 16.68 5.52 14.27
N LEU A 8 15.94 5.19 13.23
CA LEU A 8 15.62 6.06 12.11
C LEU A 8 14.69 7.20 12.55
N GLN A 9 15.05 8.45 12.30
CA GLN A 9 14.33 9.65 12.71
C GLN A 9 14.25 10.67 11.56
N PHE A 10 13.22 11.51 11.59
CA PHE A 10 13.24 12.77 10.84
C PHE A 10 14.35 13.67 11.37
N PRO A 11 14.93 14.54 10.52
CA PRO A 11 15.99 15.43 10.93
C PRO A 11 15.53 16.37 12.03
N VAL A 12 16.34 16.49 13.07
CA VAL A 12 16.10 17.42 14.19
C VAL A 12 16.48 18.83 13.75
N GLN A 13 15.57 19.79 13.93
CA GLN A 13 15.89 21.17 13.56
C GLN A 13 16.83 21.82 14.59
N PRO A 14 17.89 22.54 14.17
CA PRO A 14 18.84 23.16 15.10
C PRO A 14 18.22 24.20 16.05
N ASP A 15 17.20 24.92 15.59
CA ASP A 15 16.52 26.00 16.29
C ASP A 15 15.52 25.50 17.34
N THR A 16 14.72 24.48 16.98
CA THR A 16 13.66 23.96 17.86
C THR A 16 14.05 22.71 18.64
N GLN A 17 15.17 22.08 18.27
CA GLN A 17 15.63 20.78 18.78
C GLN A 17 14.54 19.70 18.68
N LYS A 18 13.64 19.82 17.70
CA LYS A 18 12.53 18.89 17.44
C LYS A 18 12.53 18.41 15.99
N PRO A 19 12.09 17.17 15.72
CA PRO A 19 11.91 16.70 14.35
C PRO A 19 10.82 17.49 13.61
N SER A 20 11.08 17.83 12.34
CA SER A 20 10.10 18.55 11.51
C SER A 20 9.70 17.76 10.26
N THR A 21 8.53 17.14 10.34
CA THR A 21 7.94 16.33 9.26
C THR A 21 7.48 17.19 8.08
N THR A 22 6.90 18.36 8.36
CA THR A 22 6.43 19.30 7.32
C THR A 22 7.58 19.81 6.45
N ARG A 23 8.70 20.23 7.06
CA ARG A 23 9.85 20.75 6.32
C ARG A 23 10.44 19.64 5.45
N THR A 24 10.74 18.50 6.05
CA THR A 24 11.31 17.34 5.35
C THR A 24 10.42 16.87 4.20
N GLY A 25 9.11 16.73 4.44
CA GLY A 25 8.17 16.31 3.40
C GLY A 25 8.10 17.28 2.23
N LYS A 26 8.10 18.60 2.50
CA LYS A 26 8.18 19.61 1.43
C LYS A 26 9.47 19.54 0.64
N GLU A 27 10.61 19.40 1.31
CA GLU A 27 11.91 19.32 0.65
C GLU A 27 12.00 18.09 -0.27
N ILE A 28 11.46 16.94 0.16
CA ILE A 28 11.39 15.72 -0.66
C ILE A 28 10.50 15.92 -1.88
N ILE A 29 9.28 16.45 -1.71
CA ILE A 29 8.37 16.68 -2.84
C ILE A 29 8.91 17.76 -3.80
N ALA A 30 9.58 18.78 -3.27
CA ALA A 30 10.22 19.80 -4.09
C ALA A 30 11.37 19.23 -4.92
N GLU A 31 12.22 18.39 -4.34
CA GLU A 31 13.31 17.73 -5.08
C GLU A 31 12.77 16.79 -6.14
N ALA A 32 11.72 16.02 -5.83
CA ALA A 32 11.08 15.14 -6.80
C ALA A 32 10.51 15.89 -8.03
N LEU A 33 10.14 17.18 -7.86
CA LEU A 33 9.64 18.03 -8.94
C LEU A 33 10.73 18.88 -9.60
N SER A 34 11.94 18.98 -9.04
CA SER A 34 12.91 20.05 -9.37
C SER A 34 13.29 20.09 -10.85
N ILE A 35 13.46 18.92 -11.47
CA ILE A 35 13.86 18.78 -12.88
C ILE A 35 12.66 18.90 -13.84
N VAL A 36 11.50 18.36 -13.45
CA VAL A 36 10.32 18.25 -14.35
C VAL A 36 9.37 19.45 -14.25
N ASP A 37 9.40 20.18 -13.14
CA ASP A 37 8.66 21.41 -12.86
C ASP A 37 9.27 22.21 -11.69
N ASN A 38 10.30 22.98 -11.99
CA ASN A 38 10.92 23.87 -11.01
C ASN A 38 9.93 24.90 -10.42
N GLN A 39 8.89 25.30 -11.15
CA GLN A 39 7.92 26.27 -10.63
C GLN A 39 7.13 25.66 -9.46
N SER A 40 6.58 24.45 -9.62
CA SER A 40 5.91 23.76 -8.50
C SER A 40 6.88 23.42 -7.38
N ALA A 41 8.11 23.00 -7.68
CA ALA A 41 9.14 22.75 -6.66
C ALA A 41 9.33 23.97 -5.73
N GLN A 42 9.49 25.17 -6.29
CA GLN A 42 9.61 26.41 -5.51
C GLN A 42 8.33 26.75 -4.73
N GLN A 43 7.15 26.44 -5.27
CA GLN A 43 5.87 26.64 -4.57
C GLN A 43 5.73 25.72 -3.35
N VAL A 44 6.11 24.44 -3.47
CA VAL A 44 6.09 23.47 -2.36
C VAL A 44 6.86 24.01 -1.15
N LEU A 45 8.08 24.49 -1.38
CA LEU A 45 8.94 25.03 -0.32
C LEU A 45 8.27 26.22 0.39
N LYS A 46 7.62 27.11 -0.36
CA LYS A 46 6.96 28.32 0.15
C LYS A 46 5.54 28.10 0.71
N GLU A 47 4.98 26.89 0.62
CA GLU A 47 3.58 26.61 1.00
C GLU A 47 3.31 26.78 2.50
N LYS A 48 2.54 27.80 2.90
CA LYS A 48 2.28 28.06 4.32
C LYS A 48 1.25 27.11 4.94
N LYS A 49 0.30 26.59 4.14
CA LYS A 49 -0.81 25.73 4.60
C LYS A 49 -0.63 24.28 4.16
N TRP A 50 0.57 23.73 4.38
CA TRP A 50 0.97 22.39 3.91
C TRP A 50 -0.06 21.30 4.19
N ARG A 51 -0.54 21.16 5.44
CA ARG A 51 -1.51 20.12 5.82
C ARG A 51 -2.82 20.16 5.02
N LYS A 52 -3.19 21.31 4.47
CA LYS A 52 -4.40 21.48 3.64
C LYS A 52 -4.09 21.38 2.14
N ASN A 53 -2.96 21.94 1.72
CA ASN A 53 -2.66 22.15 0.31
C ASN A 53 -1.74 21.08 -0.30
N TYR A 54 -1.22 20.14 0.50
CA TYR A 54 -0.36 19.07 -0.01
C TYR A 54 -0.94 18.30 -1.22
N PRO A 55 -2.25 18.01 -1.34
CA PRO A 55 -2.77 17.23 -2.46
C PRO A 55 -2.46 17.84 -3.83
N LYS A 56 -2.38 19.17 -3.92
CA LYS A 56 -1.99 19.89 -5.15
C LYS A 56 -0.63 19.41 -5.67
N TYR A 57 0.34 19.25 -4.78
CA TYR A 57 1.72 18.93 -5.16
C TYR A 57 1.89 17.44 -5.46
N PHE A 58 1.12 16.57 -4.79
CA PHE A 58 1.07 15.14 -5.16
C PHE A 58 0.42 14.93 -6.52
N LYS A 59 -0.64 15.70 -6.83
CA LYS A 59 -1.22 15.74 -8.17
C LYS A 59 -0.19 16.21 -9.21
N ALA A 60 0.60 17.25 -8.90
CA ALA A 60 1.64 17.74 -9.80
C ALA A 60 2.68 16.67 -10.15
N LEU A 61 3.09 15.82 -9.20
CA LEU A 61 4.00 14.70 -9.49
C LEU A 61 3.44 13.77 -10.57
N VAL A 62 2.16 13.41 -10.45
CA VAL A 62 1.48 12.52 -11.42
C VAL A 62 1.27 13.23 -12.75
N GLU A 63 0.81 14.47 -12.73
CA GLU A 63 0.58 15.27 -13.94
C GLU A 63 1.85 15.43 -14.76
N HIS A 64 2.97 15.80 -14.11
CA HIS A 64 4.26 15.92 -14.80
C HIS A 64 4.84 14.55 -15.17
N GLY A 65 4.57 13.51 -14.36
CA GLY A 65 4.92 12.13 -14.68
C GLY A 65 4.27 11.64 -15.98
N ILE A 66 3.01 12.00 -16.26
CA ILE A 66 2.31 11.56 -17.48
C ILE A 66 2.92 12.16 -18.76
N ARG A 67 3.45 13.38 -18.70
CA ARG A 67 3.83 14.15 -19.91
C ARG A 67 4.97 13.52 -20.71
N ASN A 68 5.83 12.72 -20.08
CA ASN A 68 6.98 12.11 -20.72
C ASN A 68 7.35 10.80 -20.02
N CYS A 69 7.64 9.75 -20.77
CA CYS A 69 7.96 8.42 -20.23
C CYS A 69 9.20 8.42 -19.32
N SER A 70 10.13 9.38 -19.47
CA SER A 70 11.30 9.51 -18.59
C SER A 70 11.01 10.26 -17.27
N ASN A 71 9.92 11.03 -17.19
CA ASN A 71 9.59 11.84 -16.02
C ASN A 71 9.29 11.02 -14.76
N PRO A 72 8.48 9.93 -14.79
CA PRO A 72 8.23 9.12 -13.60
C PRO A 72 9.51 8.58 -12.97
N ILE A 73 10.46 8.15 -13.81
CA ILE A 73 11.78 7.65 -13.37
C ILE A 73 12.58 8.78 -12.72
N THR A 74 12.64 9.95 -13.37
CA THR A 74 13.33 11.13 -12.83
C THR A 74 12.75 11.57 -11.49
N ILE A 75 11.42 11.67 -11.40
CA ILE A 75 10.69 12.05 -10.17
C ILE A 75 10.99 11.05 -9.05
N ALA A 76 10.89 9.74 -9.33
CA ALA A 76 11.14 8.69 -8.36
C ALA A 76 12.59 8.73 -7.85
N LYS A 77 13.56 8.84 -8.77
CA LYS A 77 14.99 8.91 -8.46
C LYS A 77 15.31 10.12 -7.58
N GLN A 78 14.86 11.32 -7.95
CA GLN A 78 15.13 12.54 -7.18
C GLN A 78 14.45 12.51 -5.80
N GLY A 79 13.20 12.05 -5.74
CA GLY A 79 12.45 11.94 -4.50
C GLY A 79 13.07 10.95 -3.50
N LEU A 80 13.43 9.74 -3.97
CA LEU A 80 14.11 8.73 -3.14
C LEU A 80 15.49 9.21 -2.71
N HIS A 81 16.29 9.76 -3.62
CA HIS A 81 17.61 10.31 -3.30
C HIS A 81 17.51 11.37 -2.20
N LYS A 82 16.57 12.31 -2.33
CA LYS A 82 16.35 13.34 -1.30
C LYS A 82 15.93 12.73 0.02
N ALA A 83 15.01 11.77 0.00
CA ALA A 83 14.53 11.12 1.22
C ALA A 83 15.68 10.41 1.94
N GLU A 84 16.45 9.57 1.24
CA GLU A 84 17.61 8.87 1.79
C GLU A 84 18.64 9.83 2.43
N HIS A 85 18.86 10.99 1.82
CA HIS A 85 19.79 12.01 2.31
C HIS A 85 19.22 12.96 3.37
N SER A 86 17.92 12.88 3.68
CA SER A 86 17.27 13.78 4.64
C SER A 86 17.06 13.16 6.02
N PHE A 87 16.97 11.82 6.09
CA PHE A 87 16.74 11.12 7.35
C PHE A 87 18.04 10.82 8.09
N GLU A 88 17.92 10.73 9.41
CA GLU A 88 19.03 10.47 10.32
C GLU A 88 18.80 9.14 11.04
N PHE A 89 19.87 8.42 11.38
CA PHE A 89 19.82 7.21 12.19
C PHE A 89 20.60 7.45 13.49
N TYR A 90 19.99 7.13 14.63
CA TYR A 90 20.61 7.31 15.93
C TYR A 90 20.92 5.97 16.59
N ARG A 91 22.14 5.80 17.09
CA ARG A 91 22.56 4.62 17.85
C ARG A 91 23.47 5.04 18.99
N ASN A 92 23.18 4.60 20.22
CA ASN A 92 24.00 4.86 21.41
C ASN A 92 24.35 6.35 21.60
N GLY A 93 23.41 7.25 21.29
CA GLY A 93 23.61 8.71 21.37
C GLY A 93 24.38 9.33 20.21
N GLN A 94 24.93 8.53 19.28
CA GLN A 94 25.58 9.01 18.07
C GLN A 94 24.57 9.12 16.92
N ARG A 95 24.77 10.15 16.09
CA ARG A 95 23.97 10.44 14.89
C ARG A 95 24.73 10.03 13.63
N TYR A 96 24.03 9.35 12.74
CA TYR A 96 24.46 8.93 11.41
C TYR A 96 23.45 9.44 10.37
N LEU A 97 23.87 9.59 9.12
CA LEU A 97 22.92 9.78 8.01
C LEU A 97 22.31 8.43 7.64
N LEU A 98 21.05 8.41 7.22
CA LEU A 98 20.40 7.15 6.82
C LEU A 98 21.14 6.44 5.68
N LYS A 99 21.65 7.19 4.70
CA LYS A 99 22.45 6.64 3.60
C LYS A 99 23.68 5.84 4.06
N ASP A 100 24.21 6.16 5.25
CA ASP A 100 25.40 5.54 5.84
C ASP A 100 25.00 4.51 6.93
N MET A 101 23.73 4.04 6.95
CA MET A 101 23.22 3.19 8.02
C MET A 101 23.96 1.85 8.17
N MET A 102 24.57 1.35 7.10
CA MET A 102 25.31 0.08 7.12
C MET A 102 26.69 0.20 7.80
N ASP A 103 27.19 1.42 8.00
CA ASP A 103 28.43 1.69 8.74
C ASP A 103 28.21 1.77 10.27
N VAL A 104 26.95 1.72 10.71
CA VAL A 104 26.59 1.74 12.13
C VAL A 104 27.01 0.42 12.79
N PRO A 105 27.53 0.42 14.03
CA PRO A 105 27.82 -0.82 14.75
C PRO A 105 26.59 -1.74 14.83
N LEU A 106 26.73 -2.96 14.30
CA LEU A 106 25.63 -3.92 14.16
C LEU A 106 25.62 -4.92 15.30
N ALA A 107 24.42 -5.17 15.84
CA ALA A 107 24.17 -6.36 16.65
C ALA A 107 23.81 -7.55 15.76
N GLN A 108 24.25 -8.74 16.14
CA GLN A 108 23.90 -9.96 15.41
C GLN A 108 22.44 -10.34 15.66
N LEU A 109 21.71 -10.66 14.58
CA LEU A 109 20.44 -11.36 14.64
C LEU A 109 20.65 -12.85 14.38
N HIS A 110 20.00 -13.67 15.19
CA HIS A 110 19.95 -15.12 15.02
C HIS A 110 18.63 -15.53 14.37
N THR A 111 18.62 -16.65 13.66
CA THR A 111 17.43 -17.20 13.02
C THR A 111 16.84 -18.31 13.86
N VAL A 112 15.54 -18.23 14.16
CA VAL A 112 14.75 -19.35 14.68
C VAL A 112 13.89 -19.90 13.57
N GLN A 113 13.91 -21.22 13.40
CA GLN A 113 13.07 -21.92 12.44
C GLN A 113 11.88 -22.59 13.14
N LEU A 114 10.70 -22.49 12.54
CA LEU A 114 9.50 -23.23 12.99
C LEU A 114 8.75 -23.75 11.77
N LYS A 115 8.42 -25.04 11.75
CA LYS A 115 7.63 -25.65 10.68
C LYS A 115 6.17 -25.77 11.09
N GLY A 116 5.25 -25.46 10.18
CA GLY A 116 3.83 -25.71 10.34
C GLY A 116 3.49 -27.21 10.40
N GLU A 117 2.34 -27.54 10.97
CA GLU A 117 1.93 -28.91 11.30
C GLU A 117 0.89 -29.48 10.32
N SER A 118 0.27 -28.63 9.50
CA SER A 118 -0.75 -29.04 8.53
C SER A 118 -0.16 -29.80 7.35
N LEU A 119 -0.89 -30.83 6.89
CA LEU A 119 -0.61 -31.58 5.67
C LEU A 119 -1.55 -31.22 4.51
N ALA A 120 -2.37 -30.18 4.67
CA ALA A 120 -3.29 -29.75 3.63
C ALA A 120 -2.54 -29.25 2.39
N GLU A 121 -3.05 -29.59 1.20
CA GLU A 121 -2.55 -29.03 -0.04
C GLU A 121 -2.93 -27.54 -0.18
N PRO A 122 -2.12 -26.73 -0.88
CA PRO A 122 -2.43 -25.34 -1.13
C PRO A 122 -3.78 -25.18 -1.84
N GLU A 123 -4.63 -24.32 -1.29
CA GLU A 123 -5.86 -23.90 -1.93
C GLU A 123 -6.05 -22.39 -1.81
N TRP A 124 -6.80 -21.81 -2.74
CA TRP A 124 -7.17 -20.41 -2.73
C TRP A 124 -8.68 -20.23 -2.88
N TYR A 125 -9.20 -19.23 -2.18
CA TYR A 125 -10.59 -18.78 -2.24
C TYR A 125 -10.71 -17.36 -1.72
N ILE A 126 -11.81 -16.69 -2.06
CA ILE A 126 -12.06 -15.32 -1.61
C ILE A 126 -13.20 -15.31 -0.59
N PRO A 127 -12.93 -15.04 0.70
CA PRO A 127 -13.97 -14.79 1.69
C PRO A 127 -14.74 -13.52 1.32
N TYR A 128 -16.04 -13.60 1.05
CA TYR A 128 -16.87 -12.45 0.70
C TYR A 128 -18.31 -12.65 1.17
N HIS A 129 -18.87 -11.65 1.86
CA HIS A 129 -20.22 -11.68 2.44
C HIS A 129 -20.60 -12.97 3.20
N GLY A 130 -19.65 -13.57 3.92
CA GLY A 130 -19.88 -14.78 4.73
C GLY A 130 -19.77 -16.09 3.96
N GLN A 131 -19.38 -16.04 2.68
CA GLN A 131 -19.11 -17.19 1.83
C GLN A 131 -17.61 -17.27 1.50
N ASN A 132 -17.12 -18.46 1.16
CA ASN A 132 -15.79 -18.66 0.59
C ASN A 132 -15.95 -18.94 -0.90
N LEU A 133 -15.76 -17.91 -1.72
CA LEU A 133 -15.98 -18.01 -3.17
C LEU A 133 -14.86 -18.84 -3.82
N LYS A 134 -15.24 -19.86 -4.60
CA LYS A 134 -14.38 -20.77 -5.37
C LYS A 134 -15.03 -21.07 -6.73
N GLY A 135 -14.23 -21.44 -7.73
CA GLY A 135 -14.72 -21.88 -9.04
C GLY A 135 -15.69 -20.88 -9.68
N GLU A 136 -16.81 -21.37 -10.21
CA GLU A 136 -17.82 -20.54 -10.86
C GLU A 136 -18.36 -19.38 -10.01
N ALA A 137 -18.52 -19.58 -8.69
CA ALA A 137 -19.00 -18.52 -7.81
C ALA A 137 -17.98 -17.38 -7.67
N LEU A 138 -16.68 -17.72 -7.68
CA LEU A 138 -15.61 -16.72 -7.71
C LEU A 138 -15.60 -16.00 -9.07
N LEU A 139 -15.67 -16.73 -10.18
CA LEU A 139 -15.64 -16.14 -11.53
C LEU A 139 -16.83 -15.20 -11.76
N ALA A 140 -18.03 -15.59 -11.34
CA ALA A 140 -19.22 -14.73 -11.41
C ALA A 140 -19.08 -13.46 -10.56
N GLN A 141 -18.47 -13.57 -9.38
CA GLN A 141 -18.23 -12.40 -8.53
C GLN A 141 -17.15 -11.46 -9.10
N VAL A 142 -16.09 -12.03 -9.70
CA VAL A 142 -15.05 -11.25 -10.40
C VAL A 142 -15.67 -10.50 -11.57
N GLN A 143 -16.48 -11.17 -12.40
CA GLN A 143 -17.20 -10.51 -13.50
C GLN A 143 -18.08 -9.37 -12.98
N LYS A 144 -18.82 -9.61 -11.89
CA LYS A 144 -19.64 -8.57 -11.27
C LYS A 144 -18.82 -7.35 -10.82
N TRP A 145 -17.67 -7.57 -10.19
CA TRP A 145 -16.80 -6.46 -9.77
C TRP A 145 -16.24 -5.69 -10.97
N GLU A 146 -15.90 -6.38 -12.05
CA GLU A 146 -15.45 -5.74 -13.30
C GLU A 146 -16.56 -4.91 -13.94
N ASP A 147 -17.76 -5.48 -14.12
CA ASP A 147 -18.92 -4.82 -14.73
C ASP A 147 -19.36 -3.57 -13.94
N ASP A 148 -19.33 -3.65 -12.61
CA ASP A 148 -19.66 -2.54 -11.71
C ASP A 148 -18.54 -1.46 -11.69
N GLY A 149 -17.37 -1.77 -12.25
CA GLY A 149 -16.19 -0.92 -12.26
C GLY A 149 -15.52 -0.81 -10.90
N ILE A 150 -15.63 -1.84 -10.06
CA ILE A 150 -15.00 -1.95 -8.74
C ILE A 150 -13.51 -2.29 -8.90
N ILE A 151 -13.20 -3.16 -9.85
CA ILE A 151 -11.85 -3.57 -10.26
C ILE A 151 -11.64 -3.25 -11.75
N GLU A 152 -10.39 -3.06 -12.15
CA GLU A 152 -10.03 -2.89 -13.56
C GLU A 152 -9.94 -4.24 -14.30
N PRO A 153 -10.13 -4.30 -15.63
CA PRO A 153 -10.12 -5.56 -16.38
C PRO A 153 -8.89 -6.44 -16.13
N SER A 154 -7.69 -5.84 -16.09
CA SER A 154 -6.46 -6.62 -15.82
C SER A 154 -6.39 -7.18 -14.40
N HIS A 155 -7.10 -6.59 -13.42
CA HIS A 155 -7.26 -7.21 -12.11
C HIS A 155 -8.18 -8.43 -12.19
N ALA A 156 -9.29 -8.33 -12.92
CA ALA A 156 -10.21 -9.44 -13.13
C ALA A 156 -9.50 -10.62 -13.82
N ASP A 157 -8.72 -10.35 -14.86
CA ASP A 157 -7.94 -11.36 -15.57
C ASP A 157 -6.88 -12.01 -14.69
N ALA A 158 -6.17 -11.24 -13.86
CA ALA A 158 -5.22 -11.80 -12.90
C ALA A 158 -5.90 -12.77 -11.90
N LEU A 159 -7.10 -12.45 -11.43
CA LEU A 159 -7.88 -13.35 -10.55
C LEU A 159 -8.39 -14.59 -11.28
N ARG A 160 -8.83 -14.45 -12.54
CA ARG A 160 -9.23 -15.59 -13.39
C ARG A 160 -8.06 -16.54 -13.62
N LEU A 161 -6.88 -16.00 -13.94
CA LEU A 161 -5.64 -16.78 -14.12
C LEU A 161 -5.23 -17.47 -12.83
N ALA A 162 -5.23 -16.77 -11.69
CA ALA A 162 -4.94 -17.37 -10.39
C ALA A 162 -5.92 -18.51 -10.05
N ASN A 163 -7.20 -18.39 -10.41
CA ASN A 163 -8.18 -19.47 -10.24
C ASN A 163 -7.93 -20.65 -11.19
N ALA A 164 -7.46 -20.38 -12.41
CA ALA A 164 -7.16 -21.40 -13.42
C ALA A 164 -5.86 -22.17 -13.13
N HIS A 165 -4.95 -21.59 -12.34
CA HIS A 165 -3.63 -22.14 -12.01
C HIS A 165 -3.47 -22.40 -10.50
N PRO A 166 -4.20 -23.36 -9.90
CA PRO A 166 -4.08 -23.66 -8.48
C PRO A 166 -2.67 -24.12 -8.08
N GLU A 167 -1.89 -24.68 -9.00
CA GLU A 167 -0.50 -25.09 -8.78
C GLU A 167 0.44 -23.92 -8.45
N TRP A 168 0.09 -22.69 -8.84
CA TRP A 168 0.89 -21.50 -8.53
C TRP A 168 1.02 -21.23 -7.03
N PHE A 169 0.05 -21.70 -6.24
CA PHE A 169 0.01 -21.53 -4.78
C PHE A 169 0.88 -22.54 -4.03
N ASP A 170 1.54 -23.49 -4.68
CA ASP A 170 2.67 -24.17 -4.04
C ASP A 170 3.88 -23.23 -4.08
N LEU A 171 4.29 -22.76 -2.91
CA LEU A 171 5.40 -21.82 -2.71
C LEU A 171 6.59 -22.47 -2.01
N SER A 172 6.70 -23.80 -2.05
CA SER A 172 7.82 -24.54 -1.45
C SER A 172 9.19 -24.12 -2.01
N ASP A 173 9.23 -23.57 -3.22
CA ASP A 173 10.40 -23.02 -3.92
C ASP A 173 10.65 -21.53 -3.64
N ARG A 174 9.78 -20.83 -2.91
CA ARG A 174 9.86 -19.38 -2.68
C ARG A 174 10.15 -19.04 -1.22
N THR A 175 10.92 -17.96 -1.03
CA THR A 175 11.19 -17.39 0.30
C THR A 175 10.65 -15.96 0.39
N MET A 176 9.53 -15.84 1.11
CA MET A 176 8.70 -14.65 1.22
C MET A 176 9.09 -13.86 2.47
N VAL A 177 9.68 -12.68 2.30
CA VAL A 177 10.07 -11.81 3.41
C VAL A 177 8.97 -10.81 3.70
N LEU A 178 8.46 -10.79 4.92
CA LEU A 178 7.36 -9.92 5.33
C LEU A 178 7.87 -8.86 6.33
N PHE A 179 8.01 -7.62 5.88
CA PHE A 179 8.21 -6.48 6.76
C PHE A 179 6.86 -6.05 7.35
N GLY A 180 6.62 -6.36 8.62
CA GLY A 180 5.32 -6.22 9.27
C GLY A 180 4.45 -7.47 9.11
N ALA A 181 5.02 -8.65 9.39
CA ALA A 181 4.35 -9.95 9.20
C ALA A 181 3.00 -10.09 9.92
N GLY A 182 2.82 -9.43 11.07
CA GLY A 182 1.57 -9.43 11.84
C GLY A 182 0.48 -8.48 11.32
N SER A 183 0.74 -7.76 10.22
CA SER A 183 -0.19 -6.80 9.61
C SER A 183 -1.56 -7.43 9.34
N GLU A 184 -2.63 -6.70 9.68
CA GLU A 184 -4.02 -7.13 9.47
C GLU A 184 -4.34 -7.33 8.00
N ALA A 185 -3.78 -6.49 7.13
CA ALA A 185 -3.92 -6.56 5.67
C ALA A 185 -2.84 -7.44 5.00
N GLY A 186 -1.98 -8.10 5.79
CA GLY A 186 -0.84 -8.85 5.30
C GLY A 186 -1.20 -10.26 4.81
N PRO A 187 -0.36 -10.86 3.95
CA PRO A 187 -0.64 -12.15 3.32
C PRO A 187 -0.29 -13.37 4.20
N LEU A 188 0.18 -13.17 5.44
CA LEU A 188 0.71 -14.24 6.30
C LEU A 188 -0.23 -15.45 6.43
N THR A 189 -1.53 -15.21 6.63
CA THR A 189 -2.54 -16.28 6.80
C THR A 189 -2.70 -17.16 5.55
N TRP A 190 -2.43 -16.62 4.37
CA TRP A 190 -2.48 -17.36 3.10
C TRP A 190 -1.16 -18.04 2.81
N LEU A 191 -0.05 -17.30 2.92
CA LEU A 191 1.29 -17.86 2.74
C LEU A 191 1.56 -19.04 3.69
N SER A 192 1.02 -18.99 4.92
CA SER A 192 1.18 -20.09 5.88
C SER A 192 0.53 -21.40 5.43
N LYS A 193 -0.39 -21.37 4.46
CA LYS A 193 -1.11 -22.53 3.91
C LYS A 193 -0.57 -22.98 2.55
N TRP A 194 0.43 -22.29 2.03
CA TRP A 194 0.94 -22.43 0.66
C TRP A 194 2.36 -22.98 0.62
N LYS A 195 2.78 -23.70 1.68
CA LYS A 195 4.12 -24.32 1.83
C LYS A 195 5.30 -23.33 1.73
N ALA A 196 5.04 -22.02 1.84
CA ALA A 196 6.05 -20.98 1.68
C ALA A 196 7.18 -21.09 2.73
N ASN A 197 8.38 -20.67 2.35
CA ASN A 197 9.40 -20.27 3.30
C ASN A 197 9.14 -18.81 3.69
N ILE A 198 8.85 -18.51 4.95
CA ILE A 198 8.41 -17.18 5.38
C ILE A 198 9.46 -16.59 6.31
N VAL A 199 10.10 -15.50 5.89
CA VAL A 199 10.98 -14.70 6.75
C VAL A 199 10.15 -13.58 7.37
N ALA A 200 9.80 -13.70 8.64
CA ALA A 200 8.91 -12.76 9.30
C ALA A 200 9.68 -11.70 10.08
N VAL A 201 9.50 -10.43 9.73
CA VAL A 201 10.04 -9.28 10.50
C VAL A 201 8.86 -8.54 11.13
N ASP A 202 8.80 -8.51 12.46
CA ASP A 202 7.85 -7.70 13.21
C ASP A 202 8.45 -7.31 14.57
N LEU A 203 7.82 -6.35 15.25
CA LEU A 203 8.25 -5.83 16.54
C LEU A 203 8.46 -6.95 17.56
N PRO A 204 9.44 -6.83 18.47
CA PRO A 204 9.63 -7.74 19.59
C PRO A 204 8.50 -7.58 20.62
N ASN A 205 7.33 -8.08 20.27
CA ASN A 205 6.09 -7.96 21.02
C ASN A 205 5.42 -9.33 21.14
N THR A 206 5.22 -9.77 22.39
CA THR A 206 4.71 -11.12 22.69
C THR A 206 3.37 -11.42 22.05
N LYS A 207 2.43 -10.47 22.01
CA LYS A 207 1.09 -10.70 21.43
C LYS A 207 1.15 -10.86 19.91
N VAL A 208 2.00 -10.06 19.25
CA VAL A 208 2.21 -10.13 17.81
C VAL A 208 2.83 -11.49 17.46
N TRP A 209 3.89 -11.88 18.15
CA TRP A 209 4.57 -13.15 17.89
C TRP A 209 3.73 -14.37 18.28
N GLN A 210 2.90 -14.31 19.32
CA GLN A 210 1.91 -15.37 19.59
C GLN A 210 0.97 -15.57 18.40
N LYS A 211 0.47 -14.49 17.80
CA LYS A 211 -0.40 -14.56 16.62
C LYS A 211 0.34 -15.16 15.42
N ILE A 212 1.55 -14.68 15.12
CA ILE A 212 2.37 -15.17 14.00
C ILE A 212 2.66 -16.67 14.17
N LEU A 213 3.18 -17.08 15.33
CA LEU A 213 3.53 -18.47 15.60
C LEU A 213 2.30 -19.38 15.50
N ASN A 214 1.16 -18.97 16.07
CA ASN A 214 -0.09 -19.73 15.94
C ASN A 214 -0.55 -19.85 14.48
N THR A 215 -0.45 -18.80 13.67
CA THR A 215 -0.79 -18.86 12.24
C THR A 215 0.12 -19.81 11.45
N ILE A 216 1.41 -19.87 11.81
CA ILE A 216 2.37 -20.79 11.17
C ILE A 216 2.12 -22.23 11.60
N GLN A 217 1.94 -22.50 12.90
CA GLN A 217 1.70 -23.87 13.39
C GLN A 217 0.45 -24.50 12.76
N ASN A 218 -0.63 -23.73 12.60
CA ASN A 218 -1.85 -24.19 11.94
C ASN A 218 -1.73 -24.33 10.40
N GLY A 219 -0.60 -23.93 9.82
CA GLY A 219 -0.30 -23.98 8.40
C GLY A 219 0.68 -25.10 8.03
N ASN A 220 1.19 -25.06 6.80
CA ASN A 220 2.17 -26.00 6.24
C ASN A 220 3.49 -25.30 5.80
N ALA A 221 3.62 -24.00 6.10
CA ALA A 221 4.80 -23.19 5.79
C ALA A 221 5.97 -23.42 6.78
N THR A 222 7.16 -22.96 6.37
CA THR A 222 8.34 -22.89 7.25
C THR A 222 8.64 -21.43 7.58
N LEU A 223 8.61 -21.08 8.87
CA LEU A 223 8.95 -19.76 9.38
C LEU A 223 10.44 -19.64 9.70
N TYR A 224 11.02 -18.49 9.35
CA TYR A 224 12.33 -18.01 9.79
C TYR A 224 12.12 -16.66 10.49
N ALA A 225 12.40 -16.62 11.79
CA ALA A 225 12.14 -15.46 12.63
C ALA A 225 13.43 -14.93 13.27
N PRO A 226 13.63 -13.61 13.34
CA PRO A 226 14.81 -13.03 13.97
C PRO A 226 14.70 -13.10 15.49
N SER A 227 15.83 -13.34 16.16
CA SER A 227 16.01 -13.15 17.61
C SER A 227 17.33 -12.43 17.89
N GLN A 228 17.36 -11.66 18.97
CA GLN A 228 18.59 -11.01 19.45
C GLN A 228 19.54 -11.98 20.15
N THR A 229 19.09 -13.19 20.46
CA THR A 229 19.87 -14.22 21.16
C THR A 229 19.72 -15.56 20.45
N SER A 230 20.76 -16.38 20.49
CA SER A 230 20.65 -17.76 20.01
C SER A 230 19.72 -18.56 20.93
N LEU A 231 18.74 -19.25 20.36
CA LEU A 231 17.78 -20.07 21.10
C LEU A 231 17.96 -21.55 20.71
N PRO A 232 17.83 -22.50 21.66
CA PRO A 232 17.83 -23.92 21.33
C PRO A 232 16.69 -24.32 20.39
N ASP A 233 16.90 -25.31 19.53
CA ASP A 233 15.92 -25.74 18.52
C ASP A 233 14.57 -26.17 19.11
N GLN A 234 14.58 -26.74 20.33
CA GLN A 234 13.38 -27.22 21.02
C GLN A 234 12.76 -26.19 21.98
N THR A 235 13.03 -24.90 21.77
CA THR A 235 12.46 -23.83 22.61
C THR A 235 10.92 -23.81 22.49
N PRO A 236 10.16 -23.91 23.60
CA PRO A 236 8.70 -23.91 23.54
C PRO A 236 8.14 -22.62 22.91
N THR A 237 7.07 -22.73 22.12
CA THR A 237 6.42 -21.60 21.42
C THR A 237 6.09 -20.41 22.35
N ARG A 238 5.70 -20.70 23.60
CA ARG A 238 5.43 -19.65 24.61
C ARG A 238 6.67 -18.80 24.88
N GLU A 239 7.84 -19.41 25.01
CA GLU A 239 9.10 -18.71 25.23
C GLU A 239 9.57 -18.01 23.94
N LEU A 240 9.44 -18.66 22.78
CA LEU A 240 9.72 -18.04 21.48
C LEU A 240 8.97 -16.72 21.32
N SER A 241 7.67 -16.70 21.66
CA SER A 241 6.88 -15.48 21.53
C SER A 241 7.41 -14.28 22.31
N ALA A 242 8.15 -14.50 23.40
CA ALA A 242 8.76 -13.42 24.18
C ALA A 242 10.14 -12.99 23.68
N LYS A 243 10.81 -13.78 22.84
CA LYS A 243 12.21 -13.59 22.43
C LYS A 243 12.41 -13.32 20.92
N LEU A 244 11.37 -13.49 20.12
CA LEU A 244 11.39 -13.21 18.68
C LEU A 244 11.06 -11.74 18.40
N GLY A 245 11.60 -11.25 17.28
CA GLY A 245 11.28 -9.93 16.74
C GLY A 245 12.49 -9.06 16.46
N ALA A 246 12.31 -8.16 15.50
CA ALA A 246 13.25 -7.10 15.17
C ALA A 246 12.45 -5.84 14.81
N ASN A 247 12.84 -4.71 15.37
CA ASN A 247 12.15 -3.45 15.15
C ASN A 247 12.72 -2.73 13.92
N LEU A 248 11.92 -2.61 12.86
CA LEU A 248 12.29 -1.94 11.62
C LEU A 248 12.87 -0.53 11.82
N LEU A 249 12.47 0.20 12.86
CA LEU A 249 12.96 1.57 13.09
C LEU A 249 14.30 1.61 13.81
N THR A 250 14.57 0.66 14.70
CA THR A 250 15.77 0.69 15.56
C THR A 250 16.78 -0.40 15.21
N GLN A 251 16.44 -1.33 14.31
CA GLN A 251 17.26 -2.45 13.88
C GLN A 251 17.32 -2.55 12.35
N THR A 252 17.12 -1.43 11.64
CA THR A 252 17.13 -1.37 10.16
C THR A 252 18.38 -1.99 9.56
N PRO A 253 19.62 -1.61 9.96
CA PRO A 253 20.81 -2.17 9.34
C PRO A 253 21.07 -3.62 9.77
N GLU A 254 20.70 -4.02 11.00
CA GLU A 254 20.81 -5.41 11.45
C GLU A 254 19.88 -6.34 10.64
N ILE A 255 18.65 -5.89 10.33
CA ILE A 255 17.71 -6.65 9.50
C ILE A 255 18.26 -6.79 8.08
N ALA A 256 18.80 -5.71 7.50
CA ALA A 256 19.43 -5.78 6.17
C ALA A 256 20.58 -6.79 6.16
N GLN A 257 21.51 -6.69 7.11
CA GLN A 257 22.64 -7.61 7.23
C GLN A 257 22.20 -9.07 7.44
N TRP A 258 21.15 -9.30 8.23
CA TRP A 258 20.59 -10.62 8.46
C TRP A 258 19.98 -11.24 7.20
N LEU A 259 19.26 -10.44 6.40
CA LEU A 259 18.70 -10.91 5.13
C LEU A 259 19.78 -11.24 4.09
N LEU A 260 20.89 -10.48 4.08
CA LEU A 260 22.04 -10.77 3.21
C LEU A 260 22.70 -12.12 3.50
N GLN A 261 22.56 -12.65 4.72
CA GLN A 261 23.07 -13.98 5.09
C GLN A 261 22.21 -15.13 4.54
N SER A 262 21.01 -14.85 4.04
CA SER A 262 20.16 -15.89 3.43
C SER A 262 20.77 -16.40 2.13
N GLN A 263 20.87 -17.73 2.02
CA GLN A 263 21.31 -18.41 0.81
C GLN A 263 20.19 -18.50 -0.25
N HIS A 264 18.94 -18.22 0.13
CA HIS A 264 17.79 -18.30 -0.78
C HIS A 264 17.56 -16.98 -1.53
N GLN A 265 16.84 -17.08 -2.64
CA GLN A 265 16.20 -15.94 -3.29
C GLN A 265 15.15 -15.34 -2.37
N LEU A 266 15.02 -14.01 -2.34
CA LEU A 266 14.10 -13.33 -1.42
C LEU A 266 13.07 -12.50 -2.19
N ASP A 267 11.80 -12.77 -1.93
CA ASP A 267 10.67 -11.97 -2.39
C ASP A 267 10.28 -11.02 -1.24
N LEU A 268 10.66 -9.74 -1.33
CA LEU A 268 10.62 -8.75 -0.25
C LEU A 268 9.29 -7.97 -0.25
N ALA A 269 8.48 -8.08 0.79
CA ALA A 269 7.19 -7.37 0.91
C ALA A 269 7.21 -6.26 1.96
N ALA A 270 6.99 -5.01 1.52
CA ALA A 270 6.90 -3.83 2.37
C ALA A 270 5.45 -3.54 2.78
N ILE A 271 4.99 -4.20 3.85
CA ILE A 271 3.59 -4.16 4.30
C ILE A 271 3.38 -3.55 5.68
N ALA A 272 4.46 -3.13 6.36
CA ALA A 272 4.39 -2.51 7.68
C ALA A 272 3.74 -1.13 7.59
N TYR A 273 2.87 -0.85 8.56
CA TYR A 273 2.14 0.40 8.68
C TYR A 273 2.18 0.92 10.11
N LEU A 274 2.33 2.23 10.26
CA LEU A 274 2.25 2.94 11.53
C LEU A 274 1.47 4.26 11.31
N ASP A 275 0.85 4.81 12.35
CA ASP A 275 0.12 6.07 12.20
C ASP A 275 1.06 7.29 12.15
N GLY A 276 0.68 8.29 11.36
CA GLY A 276 1.30 9.61 11.35
C GLY A 276 2.73 9.62 10.83
N GLU A 277 3.63 10.30 11.53
CA GLU A 277 5.04 10.47 11.11
C GLU A 277 5.82 9.14 11.08
N LYS A 278 5.48 8.23 11.99
CA LYS A 278 6.09 6.90 12.06
C LYS A 278 5.86 6.08 10.79
N HIS A 279 4.80 6.36 10.02
CA HIS A 279 4.57 5.70 8.74
C HIS A 279 5.69 5.98 7.74
N VAL A 280 6.12 7.25 7.66
CA VAL A 280 7.19 7.65 6.74
C VAL A 280 8.50 7.00 7.18
N ARG A 281 8.77 6.98 8.49
CA ARG A 281 9.97 6.35 9.05
C ARG A 281 9.98 4.85 8.73
N VAL A 282 8.89 4.12 8.95
CA VAL A 282 8.87 2.68 8.64
C VAL A 282 8.93 2.42 7.13
N ALA A 283 8.34 3.28 6.29
CA ALA A 283 8.49 3.21 4.84
C ALA A 283 9.95 3.39 4.40
N MET A 284 10.65 4.38 4.97
CA MET A 284 12.08 4.60 4.72
C MET A 284 12.96 3.45 5.23
N ALA A 285 12.63 2.85 6.37
CA ALA A 285 13.33 1.66 6.86
C ALA A 285 13.20 0.48 5.90
N MET A 286 11.97 0.17 5.47
CA MET A 286 11.73 -0.89 4.49
C MET A 286 12.42 -0.59 3.15
N ASP A 287 12.33 0.65 2.65
CA ASP A 287 13.01 1.08 1.42
C ASP A 287 14.53 0.87 1.49
N SER A 288 15.14 1.28 2.60
CA SER A 288 16.59 1.18 2.80
C SER A 288 17.05 -0.28 2.85
N ILE A 289 16.29 -1.15 3.56
CA ILE A 289 16.57 -2.59 3.60
C ILE A 289 16.43 -3.20 2.21
N MET A 290 15.33 -2.90 1.50
CA MET A 290 15.07 -3.41 0.15
C MET A 290 16.15 -2.99 -0.83
N LYS A 291 16.59 -1.72 -0.79
CA LYS A 291 17.69 -1.20 -1.61
C LYS A 291 18.97 -1.99 -1.37
N VAL A 292 19.44 -2.06 -0.12
CA VAL A 292 20.68 -2.77 0.24
C VAL A 292 20.64 -4.24 -0.15
N VAL A 293 19.52 -4.92 0.11
CA VAL A 293 19.38 -6.34 -0.21
C VAL A 293 19.34 -6.55 -1.73
N SER A 294 18.64 -5.70 -2.49
CA SER A 294 18.53 -5.83 -3.95
C SER A 294 19.85 -5.54 -4.67
N GLU A 295 20.66 -4.62 -4.14
CA GLU A 295 22.01 -4.31 -4.67
C GLU A 295 22.98 -5.50 -4.54
N GLN A 296 22.80 -6.35 -3.52
CA GLN A 296 23.67 -7.50 -3.25
C GLN A 296 23.08 -8.83 -3.74
N LYS A 297 21.76 -8.92 -3.88
CA LYS A 297 21.01 -10.11 -4.34
C LYS A 297 20.13 -9.69 -5.52
N ALA A 298 20.71 -9.71 -6.72
CA ALA A 298 20.07 -9.23 -7.95
C ALA A 298 18.81 -10.04 -8.36
N ASP A 299 18.63 -11.24 -7.82
CA ASP A 299 17.50 -12.14 -8.08
C ASP A 299 16.33 -11.96 -7.10
N THR A 300 16.30 -10.84 -6.37
CA THR A 300 15.22 -10.49 -5.45
C THR A 300 14.02 -9.89 -6.18
N SER A 301 12.82 -10.11 -5.65
CA SER A 301 11.61 -9.40 -6.08
C SER A 301 11.14 -8.42 -5.00
N LEU A 302 10.41 -7.38 -5.39
CA LEU A 302 9.76 -6.47 -4.45
C LEU A 302 8.23 -6.59 -4.50
N MET A 303 7.57 -6.41 -3.37
CA MET A 303 6.12 -6.34 -3.26
C MET A 303 5.68 -5.13 -2.43
N PHE A 304 4.70 -4.40 -2.95
CA PHE A 304 4.08 -3.27 -2.29
C PHE A 304 2.56 -3.32 -2.40
N MET A 305 1.88 -2.83 -1.37
CA MET A 305 0.43 -2.58 -1.41
C MET A 305 0.16 -1.08 -1.49
N CYS A 306 -0.28 -0.65 -2.67
CA CYS A 306 -0.72 0.71 -2.93
C CYS A 306 -2.05 0.98 -2.22
N THR A 307 -2.23 2.22 -1.77
CA THR A 307 -3.50 2.67 -1.18
C THR A 307 -4.46 3.10 -2.29
N PRO A 308 -5.77 2.84 -2.21
CA PRO A 308 -6.71 3.30 -3.22
C PRO A 308 -7.01 4.81 -3.09
N THR A 309 -6.54 5.44 -2.01
CA THR A 309 -6.76 6.87 -1.70
C THR A 309 -5.51 7.72 -1.95
N ASP A 310 -4.87 7.56 -3.12
CA ASP A 310 -3.76 8.40 -3.60
C ASP A 310 -4.17 9.09 -4.93
N VAL A 311 -3.24 9.80 -5.55
CA VAL A 311 -3.35 10.29 -6.93
C VAL A 311 -2.64 9.31 -7.86
N TYR A 312 -3.36 8.85 -8.88
CA TYR A 312 -2.85 7.93 -9.89
C TYR A 312 -3.06 8.48 -11.29
N ALA A 313 -2.12 8.17 -12.18
CA ALA A 313 -2.40 8.21 -13.60
C ALA A 313 -3.33 7.05 -13.93
N VAL A 314 -4.31 7.27 -14.80
CA VAL A 314 -5.27 6.24 -15.20
C VAL A 314 -5.44 6.19 -16.71
N PRO A 315 -5.83 5.04 -17.29
CA PRO A 315 -6.15 4.95 -18.70
C PRO A 315 -7.26 5.94 -19.10
N LYS A 316 -7.25 6.36 -20.36
CA LYS A 316 -8.29 7.22 -20.94
C LYS A 316 -9.71 6.68 -20.70
N GLU A 317 -9.89 5.37 -20.79
CA GLU A 317 -11.18 4.72 -20.61
C GLU A 317 -11.78 4.95 -19.21
N VAL A 318 -10.95 4.96 -18.16
CA VAL A 318 -11.39 5.24 -16.78
C VAL A 318 -11.98 6.65 -16.69
N VAL A 319 -11.34 7.63 -17.35
CA VAL A 319 -11.84 9.01 -17.42
C VAL A 319 -13.18 9.08 -18.16
N GLU A 320 -13.28 8.41 -19.31
CA GLU A 320 -14.50 8.36 -20.11
C GLU A 320 -15.65 7.69 -19.36
N SER A 321 -15.37 6.60 -18.64
CA SER A 321 -16.32 5.91 -17.77
C SER A 321 -16.85 6.83 -16.67
N SER A 322 -15.97 7.51 -15.94
CA SER A 322 -16.34 8.52 -14.93
C SER A 322 -17.17 9.66 -15.54
N ALA A 323 -16.78 10.15 -16.73
CA ALA A 323 -17.50 11.20 -17.44
C ALA A 323 -18.91 10.78 -17.88
N ASN A 324 -19.05 9.54 -18.34
CA ASN A 324 -20.34 8.96 -18.70
C ASN A 324 -21.23 8.80 -17.47
N LYS A 325 -20.72 8.24 -16.36
CA LYS A 325 -21.45 8.15 -15.08
C LYS A 325 -21.92 9.53 -14.60
N PHE A 326 -21.08 10.57 -14.70
CA PHE A 326 -21.48 11.95 -14.35
C PHE A 326 -22.56 12.54 -15.27
N ARG A 327 -22.51 12.25 -16.59
CA ARG A 327 -23.49 12.75 -17.58
C ARG A 327 -24.85 12.06 -17.46
N TYR A 328 -24.85 10.74 -17.34
CA TYR A 328 -26.04 9.89 -17.41
C TYR A 328 -26.67 9.58 -16.04
N ARG A 329 -26.16 10.16 -14.94
CA ARG A 329 -26.82 10.09 -13.63
C ARG A 329 -28.30 10.51 -13.67
N SER A 330 -29.10 9.93 -12.77
CA SER A 330 -30.55 10.14 -12.76
C SER A 330 -30.94 11.61 -12.50
N GLN A 331 -32.11 12.03 -12.99
CA GLN A 331 -32.58 13.42 -12.80
C GLN A 331 -32.75 13.79 -11.31
N MET A 332 -33.19 12.84 -10.49
CA MET A 332 -33.28 12.99 -9.05
C MET A 332 -31.89 13.21 -8.41
N GLN A 333 -30.87 12.43 -8.81
CA GLN A 333 -29.49 12.64 -8.36
C GLN A 333 -28.94 13.99 -8.82
N LYS A 334 -29.24 14.45 -10.05
CA LYS A 334 -28.87 15.78 -10.55
C LYS A 334 -29.45 16.88 -9.66
N LEU A 335 -30.72 16.78 -9.30
CA LEU A 335 -31.40 17.79 -8.49
C LEU A 335 -30.85 17.83 -7.05
N LEU A 336 -30.70 16.67 -6.41
CA LEU A 336 -30.16 16.55 -5.06
C LEU A 336 -28.71 17.08 -4.97
N THR A 337 -27.83 16.62 -5.87
CA THR A 337 -26.42 17.04 -5.85
C THR A 337 -26.25 18.52 -6.19
N LYS A 338 -27.05 19.07 -7.12
CA LYS A 338 -27.06 20.51 -7.42
C LYS A 338 -27.53 21.34 -6.22
N GLY A 339 -28.56 20.88 -5.49
CA GLY A 339 -29.04 21.51 -4.27
C GLY A 339 -27.97 21.55 -3.18
N VAL A 340 -27.35 20.40 -2.88
CA VAL A 340 -26.28 20.30 -1.86
C VAL A 340 -25.01 21.04 -2.28
N ALA A 341 -24.61 20.96 -3.55
CA ALA A 341 -23.47 21.72 -4.06
C ALA A 341 -23.72 23.23 -3.96
N THR A 342 -24.93 23.72 -4.24
CA THR A 342 -25.27 25.15 -4.11
C THR A 342 -25.27 25.59 -2.66
N ALA A 343 -25.90 24.82 -1.77
CA ALA A 343 -25.93 25.09 -0.33
C ALA A 343 -24.53 25.06 0.32
N SER A 344 -23.63 24.26 -0.22
CA SER A 344 -22.24 24.15 0.25
C SER A 344 -21.25 25.07 -0.45
N LEU A 345 -21.71 26.06 -1.23
CA LEU A 345 -20.83 26.95 -1.99
C LEU A 345 -19.85 26.18 -2.92
N LYS A 346 -20.35 25.11 -3.54
CA LYS A 346 -19.63 24.18 -4.43
C LYS A 346 -18.51 23.39 -3.74
N HIS A 347 -18.56 23.22 -2.42
CA HIS A 347 -17.59 22.38 -1.70
C HIS A 347 -17.89 20.87 -1.81
N PHE A 348 -19.16 20.48 -2.03
CA PHE A 348 -19.56 19.09 -2.28
C PHE A 348 -19.86 18.81 -3.76
N PHE A 349 -19.72 17.54 -4.17
CA PHE A 349 -20.06 17.01 -5.49
C PHE A 349 -19.36 17.73 -6.66
N GLN A 350 -18.10 18.09 -6.47
CA GLN A 350 -17.28 18.61 -7.57
C GLN A 350 -17.10 17.52 -8.62
N LYS A 351 -17.14 17.92 -9.89
CA LYS A 351 -16.90 17.03 -11.03
C LYS A 351 -15.49 16.43 -10.90
N ASN A 352 -15.36 15.14 -11.18
CA ASN A 352 -14.05 14.52 -11.27
C ASN A 352 -13.22 15.15 -12.42
N LEU A 353 -11.89 15.02 -12.37
CA LEU A 353 -11.03 15.52 -13.43
C LEU A 353 -11.24 14.66 -14.69
N HIS A 354 -11.74 15.28 -15.76
CA HIS A 354 -11.97 14.58 -17.03
C HIS A 354 -11.02 15.05 -18.14
N ASP A 355 -9.95 15.74 -17.76
CA ASP A 355 -8.93 16.20 -18.70
C ASP A 355 -7.94 15.08 -18.97
N LEU A 356 -7.54 14.94 -20.23
CA LEU A 356 -6.51 14.01 -20.65
C LEU A 356 -5.20 14.78 -20.87
N ILE A 357 -4.11 14.20 -20.41
CA ILE A 357 -2.75 14.72 -20.58
C ILE A 357 -2.09 13.86 -21.66
N LYS A 358 -1.65 14.51 -22.74
CA LYS A 358 -0.88 13.84 -23.79
C LYS A 358 0.52 13.51 -23.28
N SER A 359 0.98 12.31 -23.60
CA SER A 359 2.33 11.83 -23.31
C SER A 359 3.18 11.81 -24.59
N ASP A 360 4.49 11.69 -24.45
CA ASP A 360 5.45 11.60 -25.55
C ASP A 360 5.43 10.25 -26.29
N ASN A 361 4.79 9.24 -25.72
CA ASN A 361 4.51 7.95 -26.36
C ASN A 361 3.32 7.98 -27.35
N GLY A 362 2.71 9.15 -27.57
CA GLY A 362 1.56 9.31 -28.46
C GLY A 362 0.20 8.96 -27.85
N GLN A 363 0.18 8.47 -26.61
CA GLN A 363 -1.06 8.20 -25.86
C GLN A 363 -1.50 9.41 -25.02
N ALA A 364 -2.67 9.26 -24.38
CA ALA A 364 -3.19 10.25 -23.45
C ALA A 364 -3.75 9.56 -22.21
N TYR A 365 -3.38 10.07 -21.03
CA TYR A 365 -3.75 9.50 -19.74
C TYR A 365 -4.53 10.52 -18.91
N GLY A 366 -5.36 10.00 -18.01
CA GLY A 366 -6.10 10.80 -17.03
C GLY A 366 -5.44 10.83 -15.66
N ILE A 367 -6.07 11.54 -14.73
CA ILE A 367 -5.72 11.52 -13.31
C ILE A 367 -6.94 11.15 -12.48
N ALA A 368 -6.83 10.07 -11.70
CA ALA A 368 -7.75 9.79 -10.60
C ALA A 368 -7.17 10.40 -9.31
N ASP A 369 -7.83 11.45 -8.80
CA ASP A 369 -7.44 12.14 -7.57
C ASP A 369 -8.31 11.68 -6.40
N CYS A 370 -7.84 10.62 -5.72
CA CYS A 370 -8.54 9.96 -4.63
C CYS A 370 -7.96 10.31 -3.24
N LEU A 371 -7.10 11.34 -3.15
CA LEU A 371 -6.50 11.73 -1.88
C LEU A 371 -7.54 12.17 -0.84
N VAL A 372 -7.38 11.65 0.37
CA VAL A 372 -8.18 12.01 1.55
C VAL A 372 -7.35 12.91 2.46
N ILE A 373 -7.78 14.16 2.66
CA ILE A 373 -7.03 15.20 3.38
C ILE A 373 -6.76 14.77 4.84
N GLU A 374 -7.71 14.06 5.44
CA GLU A 374 -7.69 13.59 6.82
C GLU A 374 -6.59 12.54 7.08
N GLN A 375 -6.12 11.83 6.05
CA GLN A 375 -4.96 10.93 6.18
C GLN A 375 -3.64 11.71 6.34
N GLY A 376 -3.59 12.92 5.79
CA GLY A 376 -2.50 13.88 5.95
C GLY A 376 -1.28 13.62 5.07
N PRO A 377 -0.35 14.60 5.01
CA PRO A 377 0.79 14.59 4.10
C PRO A 377 1.81 13.48 4.39
N ASN A 378 1.95 13.05 5.65
CA ASN A 378 2.89 11.99 6.02
C ASN A 378 2.44 10.64 5.47
N TYR A 379 1.13 10.35 5.50
CA TYR A 379 0.59 9.13 4.90
C TYR A 379 0.82 9.12 3.39
N ALA A 380 0.50 10.24 2.71
CA ALA A 380 0.73 10.37 1.27
C ALA A 380 2.21 10.23 0.90
N LEU A 381 3.13 10.84 1.67
CA LEU A 381 4.56 10.71 1.44
C LEU A 381 5.06 9.27 1.61
N ALA A 382 4.64 8.59 2.68
CA ALA A 382 5.03 7.18 2.92
C ALA A 382 4.60 6.27 1.77
N LYS A 383 3.37 6.44 1.27
CA LYS A 383 2.86 5.69 0.11
C LYS A 383 3.55 6.06 -1.19
N ARG A 384 3.91 7.33 -1.37
CA ARG A 384 4.65 7.79 -2.54
C ARG A 384 6.08 7.24 -2.61
N ILE A 385 6.77 7.13 -1.46
CA ILE A 385 8.09 6.48 -1.39
C ILE A 385 8.00 5.03 -1.88
N GLN A 386 6.99 4.27 -1.46
CA GLN A 386 6.76 2.89 -1.92
C GLN A 386 6.55 2.82 -3.45
N GLN A 387 5.73 3.71 -4.01
CA GLN A 387 5.51 3.78 -5.47
C GLN A 387 6.78 4.15 -6.24
N TRP A 388 7.57 5.11 -5.72
CA TRP A 388 8.83 5.50 -6.33
C TRP A 388 9.83 4.36 -6.35
N ARG A 389 9.99 3.63 -5.25
CA ARG A 389 10.87 2.46 -5.19
C ARG A 389 10.45 1.41 -6.20
N ALA A 390 9.17 1.07 -6.23
CA ALA A 390 8.63 0.10 -7.18
C ALA A 390 8.91 0.50 -8.64
N THR A 391 8.64 1.77 -8.98
CA THR A 391 8.86 2.32 -10.33
C THR A 391 10.34 2.23 -10.73
N LEU A 392 11.23 2.64 -9.82
CA LEU A 392 12.67 2.67 -10.09
C LEU A 392 13.26 1.26 -10.18
N ALA A 393 12.95 0.38 -9.23
CA ALA A 393 13.42 -1.01 -9.22
C ALA A 393 12.98 -1.76 -10.48
N ARG A 394 11.72 -1.58 -10.90
CA ARG A 394 11.19 -2.20 -12.12
C ARG A 394 11.87 -1.67 -13.38
N HIS A 395 12.20 -0.38 -13.42
CA HIS A 395 12.96 0.23 -14.51
C HIS A 395 14.40 -0.27 -14.57
N GLU A 396 15.00 -0.59 -13.42
CA GLU A 396 16.35 -1.14 -13.27
C GLU A 396 16.42 -2.66 -13.49
N GLY A 397 15.31 -3.28 -13.91
CA GLY A 397 15.28 -4.70 -14.29
C GLY A 397 14.89 -5.65 -13.16
N GLN A 398 14.39 -5.15 -12.03
CA GLN A 398 13.91 -5.99 -10.93
C GLN A 398 12.42 -6.36 -11.12
N ARG A 399 12.02 -7.56 -10.68
CA ARG A 399 10.60 -7.94 -10.61
C ARG A 399 9.90 -7.22 -9.47
N VAL A 400 8.76 -6.58 -9.77
CA VAL A 400 8.02 -5.75 -8.80
C VAL A 400 6.52 -6.00 -8.88
N SER A 401 5.96 -6.60 -7.83
CA SER A 401 4.51 -6.73 -7.61
C SER A 401 4.00 -5.52 -6.84
N ILE A 402 3.44 -4.52 -7.53
CA ILE A 402 2.83 -3.34 -6.89
C ILE A 402 1.37 -3.21 -7.29
N ASN A 403 0.48 -3.62 -6.40
CA ASN A 403 -0.95 -3.64 -6.68
C ASN A 403 -1.71 -2.67 -5.78
N ILE A 404 -2.75 -2.05 -6.34
CA ILE A 404 -3.66 -1.20 -5.56
C ILE A 404 -4.58 -2.09 -4.75
N ALA A 405 -4.40 -2.04 -3.43
CA ALA A 405 -5.25 -2.77 -2.51
C ALA A 405 -6.61 -2.07 -2.37
N PRO A 406 -7.71 -2.82 -2.27
CA PRO A 406 -9.02 -2.25 -2.06
C PRO A 406 -9.12 -1.47 -0.76
N SER A 407 -10.10 -0.57 -0.76
CA SER A 407 -10.58 0.12 0.44
C SER A 407 -11.00 -0.90 1.49
N THR A 408 -10.26 -1.00 2.59
CA THR A 408 -10.42 -2.09 3.57
C THR A 408 -10.84 -1.58 4.95
N THR A 409 -11.86 -2.21 5.53
CA THR A 409 -12.44 -1.90 6.85
C THR A 409 -11.61 -2.43 8.03
N THR A 410 -10.28 -2.23 7.99
CA THR A 410 -9.36 -2.63 9.07
C THR A 410 -9.65 -1.92 10.40
N HIS A 411 -9.14 -2.46 11.51
CA HIS A 411 -9.21 -1.76 12.80
C HIS A 411 -8.53 -0.38 12.74
N SER A 412 -7.41 -0.27 12.03
CA SER A 412 -6.66 0.99 11.88
C SER A 412 -7.47 2.11 11.20
N VAL A 413 -8.42 1.74 10.34
CA VAL A 413 -9.31 2.66 9.63
C VAL A 413 -10.58 2.92 10.44
N THR A 414 -11.20 1.86 10.96
CA THR A 414 -12.49 1.94 11.67
C THR A 414 -12.40 2.58 13.05
N LYS A 415 -11.19 2.68 13.64
CA LYS A 415 -10.96 3.46 14.87
C LYS A 415 -11.20 4.96 14.69
N ASN A 416 -11.11 5.49 13.46
CA ASN A 416 -11.47 6.87 13.16
C ASN A 416 -12.97 6.91 12.82
N PRO A 417 -13.82 7.57 13.63
CA PRO A 417 -15.27 7.56 13.42
C PRO A 417 -15.70 8.14 12.07
N LEU A 418 -14.99 9.16 11.57
CA LEU A 418 -15.33 9.81 10.31
C LEU A 418 -15.00 8.92 9.11
N LEU A 419 -13.86 8.22 9.15
CA LEU A 419 -13.52 7.24 8.12
C LEU A 419 -14.49 6.06 8.17
N LYS A 420 -14.77 5.51 9.35
CA LYS A 420 -15.74 4.41 9.53
C LYS A 420 -17.09 4.75 8.90
N ALA A 421 -17.62 5.93 9.20
CA ALA A 421 -18.89 6.38 8.63
C ALA A 421 -18.81 6.58 7.11
N ALA A 422 -17.68 7.09 6.59
CA ALA A 422 -17.47 7.23 5.15
C ALA A 422 -17.48 5.87 4.44
N PHE A 423 -16.83 4.84 5.01
CA PHE A 423 -16.88 3.47 4.47
C PHE A 423 -18.28 2.87 4.52
N ASN A 424 -19.02 3.08 5.61
CA ASN A 424 -20.42 2.62 5.72
C ASN A 424 -21.35 3.28 4.67
N GLY A 425 -21.06 4.51 4.28
CA GLY A 425 -21.81 5.23 3.24
C GLY A 425 -21.24 5.10 1.82
N ALA A 426 -20.11 4.41 1.63
CA ALA A 426 -19.36 4.39 0.37
C ALA A 426 -20.16 3.78 -0.79
N SER A 427 -21.00 2.78 -0.50
CA SER A 427 -21.86 2.12 -1.49
C SER A 427 -22.89 3.05 -2.14
N LEU A 428 -23.20 4.21 -1.52
CA LEU A 428 -24.04 5.24 -2.16
C LEU A 428 -23.39 5.88 -3.38
N PHE A 429 -22.08 5.74 -3.51
CA PHE A 429 -21.26 6.33 -4.55
C PHE A 429 -20.59 5.26 -5.42
N ASP A 430 -21.16 4.05 -5.45
CA ASP A 430 -20.63 2.90 -6.19
C ASP A 430 -19.19 2.53 -5.77
N VAL A 431 -18.86 2.74 -4.49
CA VAL A 431 -17.57 2.38 -3.90
C VAL A 431 -17.74 1.18 -2.97
N GLU A 432 -16.98 0.13 -3.23
CA GLU A 432 -16.97 -1.10 -2.44
C GLU A 432 -15.89 -1.03 -1.35
N ALA A 433 -16.30 -1.31 -0.12
CA ALA A 433 -15.41 -1.42 1.04
C ALA A 433 -15.28 -2.89 1.44
N PHE A 434 -14.08 -3.44 1.27
CA PHE A 434 -13.79 -4.84 1.51
C PHE A 434 -13.48 -5.10 2.99
N LYS A 435 -13.70 -6.35 3.41
CA LYS A 435 -13.25 -6.83 4.71
C LYS A 435 -11.78 -7.25 4.63
N PRO A 436 -11.01 -7.19 5.74
CA PRO A 436 -9.62 -7.59 5.75
C PRO A 436 -9.37 -8.99 5.17
N GLU A 437 -10.21 -9.97 5.51
CA GLU A 437 -10.08 -11.34 4.99
C GLU A 437 -10.21 -11.43 3.46
N THR A 438 -11.06 -10.59 2.85
CA THR A 438 -11.23 -10.50 1.40
C THR A 438 -10.00 -9.86 0.76
N THR A 439 -9.55 -8.74 1.31
CA THR A 439 -8.36 -8.03 0.85
C THR A 439 -7.12 -8.93 0.91
N ASN A 440 -6.94 -9.66 2.02
CA ASN A 440 -5.79 -10.54 2.19
C ASN A 440 -5.77 -11.65 1.15
N ALA A 441 -6.93 -12.22 0.82
CA ALA A 441 -7.05 -13.27 -0.20
C ALA A 441 -6.72 -12.76 -1.60
N ILE A 442 -7.23 -11.58 -1.96
CA ILE A 442 -7.00 -10.94 -3.26
C ILE A 442 -5.53 -10.54 -3.40
N MET A 443 -4.99 -9.81 -2.42
CA MET A 443 -3.63 -9.26 -2.51
C MET A 443 -2.55 -10.35 -2.43
N ALA A 444 -2.79 -11.43 -1.68
CA ALA A 444 -1.90 -12.58 -1.69
C ALA A 444 -1.90 -13.26 -3.07
N ALA A 445 -3.08 -13.49 -3.66
CA ALA A 445 -3.18 -14.11 -4.98
C ALA A 445 -2.56 -13.25 -6.10
N LEU A 446 -2.74 -11.93 -6.07
CA LEU A 446 -2.08 -11.04 -7.02
C LEU A 446 -0.56 -11.10 -6.93
N TRP A 447 0.00 -11.17 -5.72
CA TRP A 447 1.44 -11.32 -5.57
C TRP A 447 1.93 -12.64 -6.20
N ILE A 448 1.19 -13.73 -6.00
CA ILE A 448 1.55 -15.02 -6.59
C ILE A 448 1.40 -15.00 -8.12
N HIS A 449 0.32 -14.41 -8.63
CA HIS A 449 0.15 -14.15 -10.06
C HIS A 449 1.36 -13.40 -10.63
N ASP A 450 1.79 -12.31 -9.99
CA ASP A 450 2.91 -11.48 -10.46
C ASP A 450 4.28 -12.19 -10.39
N LEU A 451 4.43 -13.16 -9.49
CA LEU A 451 5.64 -14.00 -9.41
C LEU A 451 5.64 -15.14 -10.42
N ARG A 452 4.48 -15.69 -10.77
CA ARG A 452 4.34 -16.90 -11.60
C ARG A 452 4.03 -16.61 -13.05
N ASN A 453 3.33 -15.51 -13.35
CA ASN A 453 2.96 -15.13 -14.70
C ASN A 453 4.12 -14.37 -15.37
N PRO A 454 4.75 -14.92 -16.43
CA PRO A 454 5.80 -14.22 -17.17
C PRO A 454 5.27 -13.00 -17.96
N GLU A 455 3.97 -12.97 -18.28
CA GLU A 455 3.33 -11.87 -19.02
C GLU A 455 2.85 -10.75 -18.09
N SER A 456 2.89 -10.93 -16.76
CA SER A 456 2.55 -9.85 -15.83
C SER A 456 3.49 -8.66 -16.02
N VAL A 457 2.96 -7.44 -15.90
CA VAL A 457 3.80 -6.23 -15.89
C VAL A 457 4.75 -6.18 -14.70
N ALA A 458 4.57 -7.03 -13.68
CA ALA A 458 5.56 -7.18 -12.62
C ALA A 458 6.90 -7.72 -13.13
N ASN A 459 6.90 -8.55 -14.18
CA ASN A 459 8.11 -9.09 -14.80
C ASN A 459 8.86 -7.99 -15.58
N PRO A 460 10.13 -7.67 -15.27
CA PRO A 460 10.90 -6.61 -15.90
C PRO A 460 10.89 -6.59 -17.44
N GLU A 461 10.82 -7.78 -18.04
CA GLU A 461 10.88 -8.00 -19.48
C GLU A 461 9.58 -7.69 -20.23
N THR A 462 8.45 -7.64 -19.52
CA THR A 462 7.17 -7.24 -20.10
C THR A 462 7.22 -5.75 -20.44
N VAL A 463 7.01 -5.43 -21.70
CA VAL A 463 7.01 -4.05 -22.21
C VAL A 463 5.79 -3.30 -21.69
N MET A 464 6.00 -2.07 -21.21
CA MET A 464 4.93 -1.12 -20.88
C MET A 464 5.08 0.11 -21.77
N ASP A 465 3.97 0.69 -22.20
CA ASP A 465 4.01 1.89 -23.05
C ASP A 465 4.39 3.14 -22.23
N HIS A 466 4.12 3.12 -20.93
CA HIS A 466 4.48 4.19 -20.00
C HIS A 466 4.77 3.64 -18.60
N PRO A 467 5.81 4.10 -17.86
CA PRO A 467 6.15 3.52 -16.55
C PRO A 467 5.05 3.59 -15.47
N LEU A 468 4.13 4.56 -15.59
CA LEU A 468 2.99 4.67 -14.66
C LEU A 468 1.93 3.57 -14.86
N GLU A 469 1.96 2.83 -15.97
CA GLU A 469 1.07 1.69 -16.21
C GLU A 469 1.28 0.56 -15.20
N LEU A 470 2.48 0.49 -14.58
CA LEU A 470 2.81 -0.46 -13.52
C LEU A 470 1.78 -0.45 -12.38
N MET A 471 1.19 0.72 -12.06
CA MET A 471 0.16 0.85 -11.01
C MET A 471 -1.27 0.87 -11.57
N MET A 472 -1.44 1.01 -12.89
CA MET A 472 -2.74 0.93 -13.56
C MET A 472 -3.17 -0.52 -13.73
N GLN A 473 -2.22 -1.39 -14.06
CA GLN A 473 -2.46 -2.82 -14.24
C GLN A 473 -2.73 -3.50 -12.89
N GLY A 474 -3.71 -4.41 -12.86
CA GLY A 474 -4.06 -5.13 -11.62
C GLY A 474 -4.75 -4.27 -10.56
N ALA A 475 -5.23 -3.07 -10.91
CA ALA A 475 -5.81 -2.15 -9.94
C ALA A 475 -7.17 -2.59 -9.39
N ASN A 476 -7.27 -2.73 -8.07
CA ASN A 476 -8.54 -2.79 -7.33
C ASN A 476 -8.68 -1.53 -6.47
N HIS A 477 -9.30 -0.51 -7.05
CA HIS A 477 -9.56 0.75 -6.38
C HIS A 477 -10.94 0.79 -5.69
N GLY A 478 -11.65 -0.34 -5.62
CA GLY A 478 -12.97 -0.43 -5.01
C GLY A 478 -14.01 0.50 -5.64
N GLY A 479 -13.89 0.83 -6.93
CA GLY A 479 -14.78 1.78 -7.62
C GLY A 479 -14.32 3.25 -7.61
N LEU A 480 -13.38 3.64 -6.73
CA LEU A 480 -12.97 5.04 -6.53
C LEU A 480 -12.47 5.79 -7.78
N TRP A 481 -11.93 5.11 -8.79
CA TRP A 481 -11.48 5.77 -10.02
C TRP A 481 -12.62 6.07 -10.99
N ARG A 482 -13.68 5.24 -10.94
CA ARG A 482 -14.81 5.28 -11.88
C ARG A 482 -16.02 6.01 -11.32
N VAL A 483 -15.93 6.63 -10.13
CA VAL A 483 -17.03 7.42 -9.56
C VAL A 483 -17.24 8.74 -10.31
N ALA A 484 -18.50 9.19 -10.36
CA ALA A 484 -18.86 10.43 -11.07
C ALA A 484 -18.26 11.71 -10.47
N TYR A 485 -18.02 11.72 -9.15
CA TYR A 485 -17.62 12.92 -8.41
C TYR A 485 -16.22 12.77 -7.85
N LEU A 486 -15.52 13.89 -7.72
CA LEU A 486 -14.24 13.93 -7.04
C LEU A 486 -14.39 13.39 -5.60
N ALA A 487 -13.67 12.30 -5.28
CA ALA A 487 -13.88 11.50 -4.08
C ALA A 487 -13.91 12.33 -2.80
N ARG A 488 -12.94 13.23 -2.59
CA ARG A 488 -12.89 14.12 -1.40
C ARG A 488 -14.09 15.05 -1.24
N THR A 489 -14.88 15.28 -2.29
CA THR A 489 -16.08 16.12 -2.25
C THR A 489 -17.38 15.31 -2.18
N ALA A 490 -17.30 13.98 -2.20
CA ALA A 490 -18.43 13.08 -2.04
C ALA A 490 -18.33 12.30 -0.71
N LEU A 491 -17.12 11.89 -0.32
CA LEU A 491 -16.87 11.11 0.89
C LEU A 491 -17.35 11.75 2.21
N PRO A 492 -17.23 13.07 2.46
CA PRO A 492 -17.76 13.61 3.70
C PRO A 492 -19.31 13.63 3.73
N PHE A 493 -19.98 13.62 2.57
CA PHE A 493 -21.43 13.38 2.51
C PHE A 493 -21.76 11.91 2.77
N ALA A 494 -20.97 10.97 2.22
CA ALA A 494 -21.05 9.55 2.54
C ALA A 494 -20.94 9.31 4.05
N ALA A 495 -20.01 10.02 4.71
CA ALA A 495 -19.85 9.96 6.16
C ALA A 495 -21.08 10.46 6.91
N ILE A 496 -21.67 11.61 6.52
CA ILE A 496 -22.90 12.13 7.14
C ILE A 496 -24.04 11.12 7.00
N TYR A 497 -24.22 10.53 5.81
CA TYR A 497 -25.22 9.50 5.59
C TYR A 497 -24.95 8.24 6.43
N GLY A 498 -23.71 7.74 6.42
CA GLY A 498 -23.30 6.56 7.19
C GLY A 498 -23.54 6.73 8.69
N PHE A 499 -23.24 7.93 9.24
CA PHE A 499 -23.57 8.28 10.62
C PHE A 499 -25.08 8.27 10.88
N ALA A 500 -25.88 8.79 9.96
CA ALA A 500 -27.34 8.78 10.08
C ALA A 500 -27.90 7.36 10.06
N THR A 501 -27.41 6.47 9.17
CA THR A 501 -27.85 5.07 9.10
C THR A 501 -27.36 4.19 10.24
N ASP A 502 -26.21 4.49 10.84
CA ASP A 502 -25.73 3.79 12.03
C ASP A 502 -26.53 4.15 13.29
N LYS A 503 -26.97 5.41 13.40
CA LYS A 503 -27.73 5.91 14.56
C LYS A 503 -29.24 5.78 14.41
N LEU A 504 -29.77 5.81 13.20
CA LEU A 504 -31.19 5.62 12.91
C LEU A 504 -31.37 4.25 12.27
N PRO A 505 -32.18 3.34 12.85
CA PRO A 505 -32.37 1.99 12.32
C PRO A 505 -33.31 2.02 11.11
N LEU A 506 -32.98 2.80 10.07
CA LEU A 506 -33.76 2.98 8.86
C LEU A 506 -33.91 1.65 8.09
N LYS A 507 -32.90 0.77 8.13
CA LYS A 507 -33.00 -0.59 7.58
C LYS A 507 -34.01 -1.47 8.34
N LYS A 508 -34.18 -1.31 9.66
CA LYS A 508 -35.21 -2.05 10.43
C LYS A 508 -36.60 -1.44 10.25
N ALA A 509 -36.71 -0.13 10.04
CA ALA A 509 -37.98 0.55 9.79
C ALA A 509 -38.54 0.23 8.39
N LEU A 510 -37.69 0.20 7.36
CA LEU A 510 -38.09 -0.14 5.99
C LEU A 510 -38.38 -1.64 5.81
N ALA A 511 -37.74 -2.52 6.57
CA ALA A 511 -38.06 -3.95 6.58
C ALA A 511 -39.43 -4.26 7.20
N LYS A 512 -39.89 -3.45 8.17
CA LYS A 512 -41.24 -3.56 8.77
C LYS A 512 -42.37 -2.99 7.89
N LEU A 513 -42.03 -2.23 6.85
CA LEU A 513 -43.01 -1.70 5.88
C LEU A 513 -43.16 -2.61 4.65
N LYS A 514 -42.37 -3.69 4.57
CA LYS A 514 -42.44 -4.72 3.52
C LYS A 514 -42.83 -6.11 4.06
N SER A 515 -43.29 -6.20 5.31
CA SER A 515 -43.89 -7.42 5.88
C SER A 515 -45.41 -7.33 5.84
#